data_AF-A0A8X8ZCS7-F1
#
_entry.id   AF-A0A8X8ZCS7-F1
#
_cell.length_a   1.000
_cell.length_b   1.000
_cell.length_c   1.000
_cell.angle_alpha   90.00
_cell.angle_beta   90.00
_cell.angle_gamma   90.00
#
_symmetry.space_group_name_H-M   'P 1'
#
loop_
_entity.id
_entity.type
_entity.pdbx_description
1 polymer ?
#
loop_
_entity_poly.entity_id
_entity_poly.type
_entity_poly.pdbx_seq_one_letter_code
_entity_poly.pdbx_strand_id
1 'polypeptide(L)'
;MESKWYNVESVPESHIFLMEDRAGNEAIPICHTIPIIDLANSNALDKIMQASKEYVAEDVIGEAVHVLEELFGLESEEISKDANTNGWVYMGSTSYSVKGAHLWRDNIKHPCHPLEESVQHWPHNPTRYRQVVARYIEGIRRVSLRILEVICQGLGLEKGYLGDMSQVQFLTASNYPACPDPTLTLGLLPHLDHSLITLLYQ
;
A
#
# COMPACT_ATOMS: atom_id res chain seq x y z
N MET A 1 19.48 20.11 7.67
CA MET A 1 18.39 19.31 7.09
C MET A 1 18.51 19.47 5.61
N GLU A 2 18.83 18.39 4.90
CA GLU A 2 18.75 18.41 3.44
C GLU A 2 17.29 18.65 3.04
N SER A 3 17.08 19.40 1.96
CA SER A 3 15.73 19.63 1.45
C SER A 3 15.19 18.31 0.90
N LYS A 4 13.98 17.90 1.29
CA LYS A 4 13.32 16.71 0.71
C LYS A 4 13.30 16.82 -0.82
N TRP A 5 13.43 15.69 -1.52
CA TRP A 5 13.56 15.64 -2.98
C TRP A 5 12.39 16.31 -3.74
N TYR A 6 11.21 16.37 -3.13
CA TYR A 6 10.00 16.96 -3.69
C TYR A 6 9.81 18.45 -3.35
N ASN A 7 10.69 19.05 -2.55
CA ASN A 7 10.66 20.48 -2.24
C ASN A 7 11.30 21.27 -3.40
N VAL A 8 10.60 21.34 -4.53
CA VAL A 8 11.07 21.95 -5.77
C VAL A 8 10.03 22.94 -6.33
N GLU A 9 10.49 23.99 -7.00
CA GLU A 9 9.61 24.97 -7.65
C GLU A 9 9.00 24.45 -8.96
N SER A 10 9.67 23.50 -9.62
CA SER A 10 9.26 22.90 -10.89
C SER A 10 9.60 21.40 -10.92
N VAL A 11 8.85 20.62 -11.71
CA VAL A 11 9.10 19.18 -11.89
C VAL A 11 10.49 18.97 -12.54
N PRO A 12 11.39 18.18 -11.93
CA PRO A 12 12.69 17.86 -12.53
C PRO A 12 12.54 17.03 -13.80
N GLU A 13 13.43 17.21 -14.78
CA GLU A 13 13.39 16.47 -16.06
C GLU A 13 13.30 14.95 -15.89
N SER A 14 13.94 14.42 -14.85
CA SER A 14 13.92 12.99 -14.53
C SER A 14 12.54 12.44 -14.14
N HIS A 15 11.59 13.30 -13.77
CA HIS A 15 10.22 12.94 -13.41
C HIS A 15 9.19 13.28 -14.49
N ILE A 16 9.65 13.83 -15.62
CA ILE A 16 8.79 14.21 -16.75
C ILE A 16 8.58 13.00 -17.65
N PHE A 17 7.33 12.53 -17.74
CA PHE A 17 6.96 11.46 -18.65
C PHE A 17 6.90 11.96 -20.10
N LEU A 18 7.05 11.05 -21.07
CA LEU A 18 6.80 11.35 -22.48
C LEU A 18 5.34 11.73 -22.67
N MET A 19 5.05 12.57 -23.67
CA MET A 19 3.71 13.13 -23.89
C MET A 19 2.61 12.05 -23.98
N GLU A 20 2.91 10.93 -24.64
CA GLU A 20 2.02 9.76 -24.79
C GLU A 20 1.78 8.96 -23.51
N ASP A 21 2.68 9.09 -22.51
CA ASP A 21 2.61 8.35 -21.24
C ASP A 21 2.05 9.21 -20.09
N ARG A 22 1.84 10.51 -20.32
CA ARG A 22 1.22 11.40 -19.32
C ARG A 22 -0.27 11.07 -19.18
N ALA A 23 -0.84 11.43 -18.04
CA ALA A 23 -2.28 11.33 -17.81
C ALA A 23 -3.13 12.14 -18.83
N GLY A 24 -2.50 13.06 -19.57
CA GLY A 24 -3.16 13.93 -20.53
C GLY A 24 -4.05 14.97 -19.85
N ASN A 25 -4.86 15.66 -20.65
CA ASN A 25 -5.89 16.60 -20.17
C ASN A 25 -7.30 15.98 -20.24
N GLU A 26 -7.39 14.65 -20.32
CA GLU A 26 -8.69 14.01 -20.38
C GLU A 26 -9.41 14.18 -19.03
N ALA A 27 -10.69 14.54 -19.09
CA ALA A 27 -11.51 14.61 -17.89
C ALA A 27 -11.59 13.20 -17.30
N ILE A 28 -11.06 13.02 -16.09
CA ILE A 28 -11.19 11.76 -15.36
C ILE A 28 -12.70 11.57 -15.09
N PRO A 29 -13.35 10.58 -15.70
CA PRO A 29 -14.77 10.37 -15.48
C PRO A 29 -14.98 9.99 -14.01
N ILE A 30 -15.99 10.61 -13.38
CA ILE A 30 -16.40 10.18 -12.05
C ILE A 30 -16.89 8.74 -12.18
N CYS A 31 -16.18 7.81 -11.55
CA CYS A 31 -16.51 6.40 -11.62
C CYS A 31 -17.71 6.11 -10.72
N HIS A 32 -18.90 6.06 -11.32
CA HIS A 32 -20.14 5.69 -10.63
C HIS A 32 -20.39 4.17 -10.60
N THR A 33 -19.46 3.38 -11.15
CA THR A 33 -19.64 1.93 -11.34
C THR A 33 -18.89 1.09 -10.32
N ILE A 34 -18.02 1.66 -9.47
CA ILE A 34 -17.42 0.89 -8.38
C ILE A 34 -18.56 0.53 -7.42
N PRO A 35 -18.90 -0.77 -7.28
CA PRO A 35 -20.00 -1.17 -6.44
C PRO A 35 -19.65 -0.87 -4.98
N ILE A 36 -20.51 -0.09 -4.31
CA ILE A 36 -20.45 0.07 -2.87
C ILE A 36 -21.19 -1.11 -2.26
N ILE A 37 -20.45 -2.04 -1.69
CA ILE A 37 -21.03 -3.16 -0.96
C ILE A 37 -21.18 -2.72 0.49
N ASP A 38 -22.41 -2.40 0.88
CA ASP A 38 -22.72 -2.15 2.28
C ASP A 38 -22.62 -3.47 3.07
N LEU A 39 -21.56 -3.58 3.86
CA LEU A 39 -21.30 -4.77 4.65
C LEU A 39 -22.28 -4.93 5.83
N ALA A 40 -23.06 -3.89 6.17
CA ALA A 40 -23.95 -3.86 7.34
C ALA A 40 -25.32 -4.52 7.13
N ASN A 41 -25.68 -4.86 5.90
CA ASN A 41 -27.04 -5.25 5.57
C ASN A 41 -27.18 -6.69 5.01
N SER A 42 -26.27 -7.62 5.36
CA SER A 42 -26.43 -9.02 4.90
C SER A 42 -25.92 -10.12 5.84
N ASN A 43 -26.64 -11.26 5.84
CA ASN A 43 -26.50 -12.38 6.79
C ASN A 43 -25.17 -13.18 6.69
N ALA A 44 -24.41 -13.08 5.59
CA ALA A 44 -23.09 -13.72 5.47
C ALA A 44 -21.95 -12.84 6.03
N LEU A 45 -22.24 -11.57 6.29
CA LEU A 45 -21.27 -10.47 6.41
C LEU A 45 -21.16 -9.83 7.80
N ASP A 46 -22.05 -10.15 8.74
CA ASP A 46 -21.87 -9.78 10.16
C ASP A 46 -20.48 -10.18 10.66
N LYS A 47 -19.95 -11.30 10.16
CA LYS A 47 -18.62 -11.81 10.50
C LYS A 47 -17.47 -11.00 9.85
N ILE A 48 -17.65 -10.41 8.66
CA ILE A 48 -16.64 -9.50 8.07
C ILE A 48 -16.63 -8.18 8.82
N MET A 49 -17.81 -7.62 9.12
CA MET A 49 -17.90 -6.37 9.85
C MET A 49 -17.42 -6.49 11.29
N GLN A 50 -17.80 -7.56 11.98
CA GLN A 50 -17.30 -7.86 13.31
C GLN A 50 -15.79 -8.01 13.26
N ALA A 51 -15.25 -8.80 12.32
CA ALA A 51 -13.81 -8.94 12.15
C ALA A 51 -13.11 -7.60 11.85
N SER A 52 -13.71 -6.74 11.04
CA SER A 52 -13.13 -5.43 10.71
C SER A 52 -13.11 -4.50 11.91
N LYS A 53 -14.21 -4.42 12.67
CA LYS A 53 -14.32 -3.58 13.88
C LYS A 53 -13.51 -4.12 15.05
N GLU A 54 -13.41 -5.45 15.18
CA GLU A 54 -12.71 -6.11 16.28
C GLU A 54 -11.20 -6.19 16.02
N TYR A 55 -10.78 -6.35 14.76
CA TYR A 55 -9.38 -6.62 14.44
C TYR A 55 -8.65 -5.46 13.75
N VAL A 56 -9.37 -4.46 13.21
CA VAL A 56 -8.77 -3.29 12.56
C VAL A 56 -9.49 -2.02 13.06
N ALA A 57 -9.39 -1.79 14.37
CA ALA A 57 -9.95 -0.61 15.00
C ALA A 57 -9.31 0.69 14.45
N GLU A 58 -10.06 1.80 14.50
CA GLU A 58 -9.63 3.08 13.92
C GLU A 58 -8.31 3.59 14.52
N ASP A 59 -8.07 3.33 15.81
CA ASP A 59 -6.82 3.66 16.49
C ASP A 59 -5.64 2.86 15.94
N VAL A 60 -5.82 1.57 15.65
CA VAL A 60 -4.78 0.71 15.04
C VAL A 60 -4.42 1.21 13.64
N ILE A 61 -5.41 1.61 12.84
CA ILE A 61 -5.18 2.20 11.52
C ILE A 61 -4.43 3.53 11.67
N GLY A 62 -4.90 4.41 12.56
CA GLY A 62 -4.28 5.71 12.79
C GLY A 62 -2.82 5.61 13.24
N GLU A 63 -2.52 4.70 14.17
CA GLU A 63 -1.14 4.44 14.60
C GLU A 63 -0.28 3.91 13.44
N ALA A 64 -0.81 3.00 12.61
CA ALA A 64 -0.09 2.45 11.46
C ALA A 64 0.20 3.50 10.39
N VAL A 65 -0.77 4.37 10.09
CA VAL A 65 -0.56 5.51 9.18
C VAL A 65 0.50 6.45 9.75
N HIS A 66 0.39 6.81 11.03
CA HIS A 66 1.33 7.73 11.65
C HIS A 66 2.77 7.21 11.65
N VAL A 67 2.98 5.92 11.95
CA VAL A 67 4.34 5.34 11.94
C VAL A 67 4.90 5.21 10.52
N LEU A 68 4.04 5.07 9.50
CA LEU A 68 4.45 5.13 8.10
C LEU A 68 4.85 6.57 7.71
N GLU A 69 4.11 7.59 8.16
CA GLU A 69 4.48 8.99 7.97
C GLU A 69 5.83 9.31 8.63
N GLU A 70 6.05 8.84 9.86
CA GLU A 70 7.34 8.96 10.56
C GLU A 70 8.48 8.33 9.74
N LEU A 71 8.26 7.12 9.18
CA LEU A 71 9.22 6.44 8.31
C LEU A 71 9.55 7.28 7.06
N PHE A 72 8.55 7.77 6.33
CA PHE A 72 8.75 8.63 5.16
C PHE A 72 9.35 10.00 5.53
N GLY A 73 9.23 10.39 6.80
CA GLY A 73 9.89 11.55 7.39
C GLY A 73 11.40 11.43 7.50
N LEU A 74 11.96 10.20 7.53
CA LEU A 74 13.41 9.96 7.60
C LEU A 74 14.14 10.35 6.31
N GLU A 75 15.47 10.42 6.37
CA GLU A 75 16.30 10.69 5.20
C GLU A 75 16.30 9.49 4.23
N SER A 76 16.16 9.75 2.93
CA SER A 76 16.06 8.67 1.92
C SER A 76 17.28 7.73 1.92
N GLU A 77 18.47 8.24 2.25
CA GLU A 77 19.68 7.40 2.39
C GLU A 77 19.57 6.43 3.57
N GLU A 78 19.00 6.88 4.70
CA GLU A 78 18.79 6.04 5.88
C GLU A 78 17.79 4.92 5.58
N ILE A 79 16.65 5.28 4.97
CA ILE A 79 15.61 4.32 4.55
C ILE A 79 16.21 3.30 3.57
N SER A 80 16.96 3.76 2.57
CA SER A 80 17.61 2.90 1.57
C SER A 80 18.62 1.94 2.21
N LYS A 81 19.43 2.42 3.15
CA LYS A 81 20.43 1.61 3.85
C LYS A 81 19.78 0.51 4.69
N ASP A 82 18.72 0.84 5.42
CA ASP A 82 17.97 -0.15 6.21
C ASP A 82 17.30 -1.19 5.30
N ALA A 83 16.64 -0.76 4.23
CA ALA A 83 16.02 -1.63 3.22
C ALA A 83 17.02 -2.64 2.63
N ASN A 84 18.16 -2.15 2.13
CA ASN A 84 19.21 -2.99 1.54
C ASN A 84 19.82 -3.99 2.54
N THR A 85 19.79 -3.68 3.83
CA THR A 85 20.34 -4.56 4.87
C THR A 85 19.33 -5.62 5.30
N ASN A 86 18.05 -5.27 5.34
CA ASN A 86 17.03 -6.07 6.03
C ASN A 86 16.04 -6.78 5.10
N GLY A 87 16.20 -6.67 3.77
CA GLY A 87 15.43 -7.49 2.83
C GLY A 87 14.02 -6.98 2.58
N TRP A 88 13.78 -5.69 2.82
CA TRP A 88 12.58 -4.99 2.36
C TRP A 88 12.94 -3.98 1.27
N VAL A 89 11.92 -3.52 0.54
CA VAL A 89 12.11 -2.66 -0.62
C VAL A 89 11.74 -1.24 -0.26
N TYR A 90 12.64 -0.31 -0.52
CA TYR A 90 12.35 1.11 -0.65
C TYR A 90 12.59 1.53 -2.10
N MET A 91 11.56 2.07 -2.73
CA MET A 91 11.63 2.71 -4.05
C MET A 91 11.43 4.21 -3.83
N GLY A 92 12.55 4.90 -3.66
CA GLY A 92 12.59 6.36 -3.60
C GLY A 92 12.58 7.03 -4.98
N SER A 93 12.61 8.36 -4.98
CA SER A 93 12.51 9.25 -6.15
C SER A 93 13.58 9.10 -7.23
N THR A 94 14.62 8.31 -7.01
CA THR A 94 15.68 8.04 -7.99
C THR A 94 15.49 6.71 -8.73
N SER A 95 14.41 5.98 -8.46
CA SER A 95 14.09 4.73 -9.15
C SER A 95 13.42 5.02 -10.49
N TYR A 96 14.08 4.71 -11.61
CA TYR A 96 13.46 4.84 -12.93
C TYR A 96 12.33 3.81 -13.06
N SER A 97 11.18 4.29 -13.53
CA SER A 97 10.14 3.38 -14.01
C SER A 97 10.56 2.74 -15.34
N VAL A 98 9.84 1.72 -15.77
CA VAL A 98 10.03 1.09 -17.09
C VAL A 98 9.85 2.06 -18.26
N LYS A 99 9.29 3.25 -18.02
CA LYS A 99 9.09 4.32 -19.00
C LYS A 99 10.21 5.37 -19.01
N GLY A 100 11.31 5.16 -18.28
CA GLY A 100 12.47 6.04 -18.31
C GLY A 100 12.31 7.36 -17.55
N ALA A 101 11.23 7.51 -16.77
CA ALA A 101 11.03 8.61 -15.82
C ALA A 101 10.80 8.07 -14.40
N HIS A 102 11.15 8.86 -13.39
CA HIS A 102 10.86 8.59 -11.98
C HIS A 102 9.38 8.86 -11.67
N LEU A 103 8.82 8.03 -10.80
CA LEU A 103 7.46 8.23 -10.30
C LEU A 103 7.46 9.30 -9.21
N TRP A 104 6.41 10.12 -9.16
CA TRP A 104 6.22 11.13 -8.12
C TRP A 104 5.68 10.53 -6.82
N ARG A 105 6.47 9.64 -6.22
CA ARG A 105 6.18 9.02 -4.92
C ARG A 105 7.43 8.46 -4.27
N ASP A 106 7.35 8.30 -2.95
CA ASP A 106 8.15 7.33 -2.22
C ASP A 106 7.30 6.08 -1.98
N ASN A 107 7.89 4.89 -2.08
CA ASN A 107 7.19 3.65 -1.81
C ASN A 107 8.04 2.68 -1.00
N ILE A 108 7.40 1.97 -0.07
CA ILE A 108 7.98 0.81 0.59
C ILE A 108 7.16 -0.44 0.27
N LYS A 109 7.83 -1.59 0.32
CA LYS A 109 7.18 -2.90 0.25
C LYS A 109 7.94 -3.94 1.07
N HIS A 110 7.23 -4.71 1.88
CA HIS A 110 7.81 -5.84 2.61
C HIS A 110 6.83 -7.00 2.77
N PRO A 111 7.32 -8.26 2.84
CA PRO A 111 6.47 -9.40 3.15
C PRO A 111 5.89 -9.28 4.56
N CYS A 112 4.74 -9.92 4.78
CA CYS A 112 3.98 -9.81 6.02
C CYS A 112 3.48 -11.16 6.57
N HIS A 113 3.62 -12.24 5.81
CA HIS A 113 3.15 -13.57 6.19
C HIS A 113 4.14 -14.64 5.74
N PRO A 114 4.55 -15.60 6.61
CA PRO A 114 4.24 -15.66 8.06
C PRO A 114 4.78 -14.45 8.84
N LEU A 115 4.06 -14.00 9.86
CA LEU A 115 4.35 -12.74 10.54
C LEU A 115 5.67 -12.83 11.33
N GLU A 116 5.86 -13.93 12.03
CA GLU A 116 7.00 -14.20 12.91
C GLU A 116 8.34 -14.20 12.16
N GLU A 117 8.30 -14.68 10.91
CA GLU A 117 9.46 -14.69 10.00
C GLU A 117 9.63 -13.32 9.32
N SER A 118 8.53 -12.68 8.93
CA SER A 118 8.55 -11.43 8.19
C SER A 118 9.01 -10.24 9.04
N VAL A 119 8.54 -10.15 10.30
CA VAL A 119 8.74 -8.98 11.17
C VAL A 119 10.21 -8.65 11.43
N GLN A 120 11.09 -9.65 11.38
CA GLN A 120 12.53 -9.51 11.58
C GLN A 120 13.20 -8.69 10.45
N HIS A 121 12.56 -8.67 9.28
CA HIS A 121 13.05 -8.06 8.04
C HIS A 121 12.41 -6.69 7.76
N TRP A 122 11.56 -6.18 8.65
CA TRP A 122 10.87 -4.90 8.47
C TRP A 122 11.74 -3.71 8.86
N PRO A 123 11.35 -2.46 8.52
CA PRO A 123 12.02 -1.26 9.01
C PRO A 123 12.35 -1.27 10.51
N HIS A 124 13.58 -0.91 10.87
CA HIS A 124 14.01 -0.75 12.27
C HIS A 124 13.68 0.62 12.86
N ASN A 125 13.67 1.64 12.01
CA ASN A 125 13.32 3.01 12.35
C ASN A 125 12.06 3.37 11.56
N PRO A 126 10.99 3.93 12.17
CA PRO A 126 10.80 4.20 13.60
C PRO A 126 10.89 2.96 14.50
N THR A 127 11.43 3.08 15.72
CA THR A 127 11.56 1.94 16.65
C THR A 127 10.23 1.23 16.93
N ARG A 128 9.12 1.98 16.88
CA ARG A 128 7.75 1.49 17.07
C ARG A 128 7.14 0.83 15.82
N TYR A 129 7.78 0.96 14.64
CA TYR A 129 7.25 0.50 13.35
C TYR A 129 6.77 -0.94 13.41
N ARG A 130 7.65 -1.86 13.81
CA ARG A 130 7.35 -3.29 13.81
C ARG A 130 6.18 -3.66 14.69
N GLN A 131 6.12 -3.10 15.90
CA GLN A 131 5.05 -3.38 16.85
C GLN A 131 3.71 -2.85 16.35
N VAL A 132 3.68 -1.64 15.81
CA VAL A 132 2.46 -1.00 15.31
C VAL A 132 1.97 -1.69 14.05
N VAL A 133 2.85 -1.87 13.06
CA VAL A 133 2.49 -2.49 11.79
C VAL A 133 2.13 -3.96 11.95
N ALA A 134 2.72 -4.69 12.92
CA ALA A 134 2.34 -6.08 13.18
C ALA A 134 0.87 -6.19 13.60
N ARG A 135 0.44 -5.36 14.57
CA ARG A 135 -0.97 -5.32 15.02
C ARG A 135 -1.92 -5.03 13.87
N TYR A 136 -1.57 -4.04 13.03
CA TYR A 136 -2.35 -3.70 11.85
C TYR A 136 -2.44 -4.88 10.86
N ILE A 137 -1.30 -5.49 10.52
CA ILE A 137 -1.23 -6.59 9.54
C ILE A 137 -1.95 -7.85 10.01
N GLU A 138 -1.89 -8.18 11.30
CA GLU A 138 -2.68 -9.29 11.86
C GLU A 138 -4.18 -9.05 11.68
N GLY A 139 -4.63 -7.82 11.93
CA GLY A 139 -6.00 -7.41 11.70
C GLY A 139 -6.43 -7.55 10.26
N ILE A 140 -5.64 -6.97 9.35
CA ILE A 140 -5.84 -7.05 7.90
C ILE A 140 -5.84 -8.51 7.42
N ARG A 141 -4.98 -9.37 7.99
CA ARG A 141 -4.94 -10.81 7.65
C ARG A 141 -6.25 -11.51 8.02
N ARG A 142 -6.82 -11.23 9.19
CA ARG A 142 -8.11 -11.81 9.60
C ARG A 142 -9.26 -11.33 8.70
N VAL A 143 -9.30 -10.03 8.41
CA VAL A 143 -10.32 -9.45 7.51
C VAL A 143 -10.23 -10.03 6.11
N SER A 144 -9.02 -10.09 5.52
CA SER A 144 -8.79 -10.67 4.19
C SER A 144 -9.22 -12.14 4.10
N LEU A 145 -8.85 -12.98 5.08
CA LEU A 145 -9.29 -14.39 5.10
C LEU A 145 -10.81 -14.52 5.16
N ARG A 146 -11.48 -13.65 5.92
CA ARG A 146 -12.93 -13.67 6.01
C ARG A 146 -13.60 -13.22 4.70
N ILE A 147 -13.04 -12.23 4.01
CA ILE A 147 -13.49 -11.83 2.66
C ILE A 147 -13.33 -12.98 1.68
N LEU A 148 -12.17 -13.65 1.68
CA LEU A 148 -11.92 -14.82 0.82
C LEU A 148 -12.91 -15.95 1.11
N GLU A 149 -13.29 -16.19 2.37
CA GLU A 149 -14.31 -17.18 2.71
C GLU A 149 -15.69 -16.83 2.12
N VAL A 150 -16.08 -15.55 2.14
CA VAL A 150 -17.34 -15.09 1.52
C VAL A 150 -17.29 -15.21 0.00
N ILE A 151 -16.15 -14.91 -0.62
CA ILE A 151 -15.95 -15.12 -2.06
C ILE A 151 -16.07 -16.61 -2.40
N CYS A 152 -15.44 -17.51 -1.63
CA CYS A 152 -15.60 -18.95 -1.81
C CYS A 152 -17.08 -19.37 -1.78
N GLN A 153 -17.85 -18.88 -0.81
CA GLN A 153 -19.28 -19.19 -0.70
C GLN A 153 -20.07 -18.70 -1.93
N GLY A 154 -19.82 -17.46 -2.37
CA GLY A 154 -20.48 -16.89 -3.54
C GLY A 154 -20.16 -17.63 -4.85
N LEU A 155 -18.96 -18.20 -4.94
CA LEU A 155 -18.51 -18.99 -6.09
C LEU A 155 -18.83 -20.49 -5.98
N GLY A 156 -19.41 -20.95 -4.86
CA GLY A 156 -19.67 -22.37 -4.62
C GLY A 156 -18.41 -23.23 -4.40
N LEU A 157 -17.30 -22.61 -4.00
CA LEU A 157 -16.04 -23.27 -3.68
C LEU A 157 -16.06 -23.87 -2.27
N GLU A 158 -15.19 -24.86 -2.03
CA GLU A 158 -14.98 -25.41 -0.69
C GLU A 158 -14.52 -24.30 0.27
N LYS A 159 -15.01 -24.37 1.50
CA LYS A 159 -14.61 -23.44 2.56
C LYS A 159 -13.09 -23.52 2.77
N GLY A 160 -12.42 -22.38 2.71
CA GLY A 160 -10.98 -22.29 2.95
C GLY A 160 -10.14 -22.35 1.67
N TYR A 161 -10.70 -22.76 0.52
CA TYR A 161 -9.96 -22.92 -0.73
C TYR A 161 -9.08 -21.71 -1.10
N LEU A 162 -9.66 -20.49 -1.14
CA LEU A 162 -8.88 -19.27 -1.43
C LEU A 162 -7.99 -18.84 -0.26
N GLY A 163 -8.36 -19.18 0.97
CA GLY A 163 -7.52 -18.93 2.15
C GLY A 163 -6.24 -19.75 2.13
N ASP A 164 -6.34 -21.03 1.74
CA ASP A 164 -5.22 -21.95 1.57
C ASP A 164 -4.31 -21.55 0.42
N MET A 165 -4.82 -20.85 -0.60
CA MET A 165 -4.01 -20.24 -1.65
C MET A 165 -3.34 -18.92 -1.21
N SER A 166 -3.88 -18.25 -0.18
CA SER A 166 -3.39 -16.97 0.33
C SER A 166 -2.21 -17.17 1.30
N GLN A 167 -1.12 -17.77 0.81
CA GLN A 167 0.10 -18.05 1.60
C GLN A 167 1.10 -16.89 1.62
N VAL A 168 0.80 -15.80 0.91
CA VAL A 168 1.68 -14.65 0.80
C VAL A 168 0.87 -13.37 1.04
N GLN A 169 1.42 -12.50 1.88
CA GLN A 169 0.88 -11.16 2.15
C GLN A 169 2.02 -10.15 2.06
N PHE A 170 1.77 -9.01 1.45
CA PHE A 170 2.69 -7.88 1.41
C PHE A 170 2.00 -6.64 1.96
N LEU A 171 2.75 -5.82 2.71
CA LEU A 171 2.40 -4.42 2.90
C LEU A 171 3.08 -3.62 1.80
N THR A 172 2.36 -2.68 1.21
CA THR A 172 2.90 -1.66 0.33
C THR A 172 2.33 -0.33 0.78
N ALA A 173 3.19 0.64 1.10
CA ALA A 173 2.77 1.99 1.46
C ALA A 173 3.41 2.98 0.51
N SER A 174 2.62 3.93 0.01
CA SER A 174 3.08 4.95 -0.94
C SER A 174 2.81 6.33 -0.35
N ASN A 175 3.84 7.17 -0.33
CA ASN A 175 3.73 8.59 0.01
C ASN A 175 3.78 9.40 -1.29
N TYR A 176 2.72 10.16 -1.55
CA TYR A 176 2.57 11.00 -2.74
C TYR A 176 2.69 12.48 -2.33
N PRO A 177 3.89 13.08 -2.37
CA PRO A 177 4.04 14.47 -2.01
C PRO A 177 3.35 15.40 -3.02
N ALA A 178 3.08 16.64 -2.61
CA ALA A 178 2.54 17.65 -3.52
C ALA A 178 3.46 17.84 -4.74
N CYS A 179 2.87 17.95 -5.93
CA CYS A 179 3.60 18.12 -7.19
C CYS A 179 3.36 19.53 -7.75
N PRO A 180 4.41 20.27 -8.17
CA PRO A 180 4.22 21.60 -8.76
C PRO A 180 3.49 21.56 -10.12
N ASP A 181 3.62 20.46 -10.88
CA ASP A 181 2.86 20.23 -12.11
C ASP A 181 2.49 18.74 -12.25
N PRO A 182 1.32 18.32 -11.77
CA PRO A 182 0.89 16.92 -11.84
C PRO A 182 0.60 16.44 -13.28
N THR A 183 0.52 17.33 -14.28
CA THR A 183 0.27 16.95 -15.68
C THR A 183 1.51 16.33 -16.35
N LEU A 184 2.70 16.53 -15.77
CA LEU A 184 3.97 16.05 -16.30
C LEU A 184 4.42 14.70 -15.73
N THR A 185 3.82 14.27 -14.62
CA THR A 185 4.31 13.14 -13.84
C THR A 185 3.23 12.11 -13.53
N LEU A 186 3.63 10.97 -12.97
CA LEU A 186 2.75 9.91 -12.49
C LEU A 186 3.23 9.45 -11.12
N GLY A 187 2.30 9.29 -10.16
CA GLY A 187 2.61 8.63 -8.90
C GLY A 187 2.75 7.11 -9.06
N LEU A 188 1.97 6.51 -9.97
CA LEU A 188 1.93 5.08 -10.22
C LEU A 188 1.59 4.84 -11.69
N LEU A 189 2.22 3.85 -12.30
CA LEU A 189 1.90 3.47 -13.68
C LEU A 189 0.58 2.69 -13.76
N PRO A 190 -0.12 2.72 -14.91
CA PRO A 190 -1.21 1.80 -15.19
C PRO A 190 -0.74 0.35 -15.01
N HIS A 191 -1.45 -0.42 -14.18
CA HIS A 191 -1.12 -1.81 -13.88
C HIS A 191 -2.37 -2.58 -13.42
N LEU A 192 -2.22 -3.89 -13.34
CA LEU A 192 -3.16 -4.79 -12.67
C LEU A 192 -2.44 -5.42 -11.48
N ASP A 193 -3.14 -5.53 -10.36
CA ASP A 193 -2.63 -6.25 -9.21
C ASP A 193 -2.57 -7.75 -9.51
N HIS A 194 -1.45 -8.37 -9.15
CA HIS A 194 -1.27 -9.82 -9.25
C HIS A 194 -1.77 -10.58 -8.01
N SER A 195 -2.33 -9.88 -7.02
CA SER A 195 -2.85 -10.44 -5.77
C SER A 195 -4.19 -11.16 -5.98
N LEU A 196 -4.54 -12.07 -5.07
CA LEU A 196 -5.90 -12.62 -5.02
C LEU A 196 -6.92 -11.53 -4.67
N ILE A 197 -6.58 -10.69 -3.68
CA ILE A 197 -7.31 -9.50 -3.29
C ILE A 197 -6.31 -8.45 -2.78
N THR A 198 -6.64 -7.17 -2.96
CA THR A 198 -5.93 -6.03 -2.37
C THR A 198 -6.87 -5.29 -1.43
N LEU A 199 -6.42 -5.03 -0.20
CA LEU A 199 -7.11 -4.16 0.76
C LEU A 199 -6.36 -2.83 0.79
N LEU A 200 -7.02 -1.78 0.35
CA LEU A 200 -6.45 -0.43 0.22
C LEU A 200 -7.06 0.51 1.25
N TYR A 201 -6.20 1.25 1.96
CA TYR A 201 -6.58 2.38 2.82
C TYR A 201 -5.96 3.65 2.22
N GLN A 202 -6.76 4.71 2.11
CA GLN A 202 -6.38 5.99 1.49
C GLN A 202 -6.83 7.17 2.35
#